data_AF-A0A165TZJ4-F1
#
_entry.id   AF-A0A165TZJ4-F1
#
_cell.length_a   1.000
_cell.length_b   1.000
_cell.length_c   1.000
_cell.angle_alpha   90.00
_cell.angle_beta   90.00
_cell.angle_gamma   90.00
#
_symmetry.space_group_name_H-M   'P 1'
#
loop_
_entity.id
_entity.type
_entity.pdbx_description
1 polymer ?
#
loop_
_entity_poly.entity_id
_entity_poly.type
_entity_poly.pdbx_seq_one_letter_code
_entity_poly.pdbx_strand_id
1 'polypeptide(L)'
;MDIDAMAPKERQRHQELGLCFYCHKQGHLFRQCPERDKKRKENPKRRQPRITQSKALYIPLTVRGVHKDIDIEALIDSSVMATYIRPRLVIKLRLSTTPLARPIPVFNVDDTPNKKGTITHSVAL
;
A
#
# COMPACT_ATOMS: atom_id res chain seq x y z
N MET A 1 8.05 -15.24 -21.48
CA MET A 1 8.83 -14.11 -21.99
C MET A 1 8.41 -12.91 -21.18
N ASP A 2 9.34 -12.31 -20.44
CA ASP A 2 9.08 -11.09 -19.69
C ASP A 2 8.86 -9.94 -20.68
N ILE A 3 7.68 -9.32 -20.60
CA ILE A 3 7.29 -8.18 -21.43
C ILE A 3 8.26 -6.99 -21.21
N ASP A 4 8.88 -6.95 -20.03
CA ASP A 4 9.83 -5.93 -19.60
C ASP A 4 11.28 -6.21 -20.03
N ALA A 5 11.56 -7.37 -20.64
CA ALA A 5 12.90 -7.77 -21.11
C ALA A 5 13.14 -7.50 -22.62
N MET A 6 12.24 -6.78 -23.29
CA MET A 6 12.35 -6.51 -24.73
C MET A 6 13.15 -5.22 -24.99
N ALA A 7 14.14 -5.28 -25.89
CA ALA A 7 14.93 -4.13 -26.26
C ALA A 7 14.06 -3.01 -26.91
N PRO A 8 14.37 -1.72 -26.70
CA PRO A 8 13.54 -0.62 -27.21
C PRO A 8 13.25 -0.67 -28.71
N LYS A 9 14.24 -1.06 -29.52
CA LYS A 9 14.10 -1.22 -30.98
C LYS A 9 13.10 -2.33 -31.35
N GLU A 10 13.13 -3.43 -30.61
CA GLU A 10 12.21 -4.53 -30.83
C GLU A 10 10.79 -4.15 -30.41
N ARG A 11 10.65 -3.42 -29.29
CA ARG A 11 9.35 -2.87 -28.85
C ARG A 11 8.75 -1.94 -29.90
N GLN A 12 9.55 -1.04 -30.48
CA GLN A 12 9.10 -0.12 -31.52
C GLN A 12 8.61 -0.89 -32.76
N ARG A 13 9.37 -1.88 -33.24
CA ARG A 13 8.96 -2.72 -34.36
C ARG A 13 7.63 -3.43 -34.10
N HIS A 14 7.37 -3.87 -32.87
CA HIS A 14 6.08 -4.49 -32.51
C HIS A 14 4.93 -3.49 -32.50
N GLN A 15 5.18 -2.23 -32.11
CA GLN A 15 4.19 -1.15 -32.17
C GLN A 15 3.88 -0.77 -33.62
N GLU A 16 4.91 -0.57 -34.44
CA GLU A 16 4.78 -0.22 -35.87
C GLU A 16 4.07 -1.31 -36.67
N LEU A 17 4.45 -2.57 -36.45
CA LEU A 17 3.90 -3.71 -37.18
C LEU A 17 2.63 -4.29 -36.52
N GLY A 18 2.14 -3.70 -35.42
CA GLY A 18 0.95 -4.19 -34.71
C GLY A 18 1.05 -5.64 -34.24
N LEU A 19 2.24 -6.06 -33.81
CA LEU A 19 2.52 -7.45 -33.43
C LEU A 19 2.17 -7.69 -31.96
N CYS A 20 1.58 -8.85 -31.68
CA CYS A 20 1.33 -9.30 -30.33
C CYS A 20 2.63 -9.53 -29.55
N PHE A 21 2.79 -8.88 -28.39
CA PHE A 21 3.95 -9.05 -27.51
C PHE A 21 4.09 -10.45 -26.86
N TYR A 22 3.19 -11.39 -27.15
CA TYR A 22 3.27 -12.77 -26.65
C TYR A 22 3.69 -13.76 -27.74
N CYS A 23 3.01 -13.76 -28.88
CA CYS A 23 3.24 -14.72 -29.97
C CYS A 23 3.83 -14.07 -31.23
N HIS A 24 4.09 -12.76 -31.22
CA HIS A 24 4.69 -12.01 -32.32
C HIS A 24 3.89 -12.05 -33.64
N LYS A 25 2.58 -12.30 -33.58
CA LYS A 25 1.64 -12.30 -34.73
C LYS A 25 0.79 -11.03 -34.76
N GLN A 26 0.43 -10.59 -35.96
CA GLN A 26 -0.45 -9.42 -36.16
C GLN A 26 -1.92 -9.73 -35.83
N GLY A 27 -2.74 -8.67 -35.74
CA GLY A 27 -4.20 -8.77 -35.65
C GLY A 27 -4.77 -8.90 -34.23
N HIS A 28 -3.92 -8.96 -33.21
CA HIS A 28 -4.36 -8.95 -31.82
C HIS A 28 -3.26 -8.40 -30.90
N LEU A 29 -3.65 -7.82 -29.77
CA LEU A 29 -2.71 -7.38 -28.74
C LEU A 29 -2.50 -8.48 -27.70
N PHE A 30 -1.45 -8.32 -26.87
CA PHE A 30 -1.10 -9.27 -25.81
C PHE A 30 -2.33 -9.79 -25.03
N ARG A 31 -3.25 -8.90 -24.62
CA ARG A 31 -4.46 -9.24 -23.85
C ARG A 31 -5.43 -10.19 -24.56
N GLN A 32 -5.44 -10.19 -25.89
CA GLN A 32 -6.35 -10.97 -26.75
C GLN A 32 -5.62 -12.12 -27.46
N CYS A 33 -4.43 -12.52 -26.99
CA CYS A 33 -3.66 -13.56 -27.64
C CYS A 33 -4.30 -14.95 -27.51
N PRO A 34 -4.74 -15.58 -28.62
CA PRO A 34 -5.41 -16.87 -28.57
C PRO A 34 -4.49 -17.99 -28.08
N GLU A 35 -3.19 -17.91 -28.36
CA GLU A 35 -2.19 -18.88 -27.88
C GLU A 35 -2.00 -18.79 -26.35
N ARG A 36 -2.07 -17.59 -25.79
CA ARG A 36 -2.00 -17.39 -24.34
C ARG A 36 -3.23 -17.97 -23.64
N ASP A 37 -4.40 -17.82 -24.26
CA ASP A 37 -5.65 -18.37 -23.72
C ASP A 37 -5.71 -19.90 -23.85
N LYS A 38 -5.19 -20.49 -24.93
CA LYS A 38 -5.03 -21.95 -25.05
C LYS A 38 -4.13 -22.51 -23.94
N LYS A 39 -2.95 -21.91 -23.73
CA LYS A 39 -2.02 -22.32 -22.65
C LYS A 39 -2.64 -22.20 -21.25
N ARG A 40 -3.49 -21.19 -21.02
CA ARG A 40 -4.22 -21.00 -19.76
C ARG A 40 -5.30 -22.07 -19.54
N LYS A 41 -5.92 -22.58 -20.61
CA LYS A 41 -6.90 -23.67 -20.56
C LYS A 41 -6.24 -25.03 -20.39
N GLU A 42 -5.09 -25.25 -21.03
CA GLU A 42 -4.31 -26.49 -20.92
C GLU A 42 -3.64 -26.66 -19.55
N ASN A 43 -3.37 -25.56 -18.83
CA ASN A 43 -2.73 -25.62 -17.52
C ASN A 43 -3.46 -24.75 -16.47
N PRO A 44 -4.61 -25.20 -15.94
CA PRO A 44 -5.45 -24.43 -15.01
C PRO A 44 -4.81 -24.19 -13.63
N LYS A 45 -3.67 -24.84 -13.30
CA LYS A 45 -3.04 -24.83 -11.96
C LYS A 45 -2.24 -23.56 -11.59
N ARG A 46 -2.36 -22.45 -12.32
CA ARG A 46 -1.71 -21.16 -11.95
C ARG A 46 -2.67 -20.02 -11.63
N ARG A 47 -3.88 -20.35 -11.17
CA ARG A 47 -4.63 -19.43 -10.31
C ARG A 47 -4.30 -19.77 -8.87
N GLN A 48 -3.12 -19.36 -8.41
CA GLN A 48 -3.05 -19.05 -7.00
C GLN A 48 -4.14 -18.00 -6.75
N PRO A 49 -5.06 -18.20 -5.79
CA PRO A 49 -5.87 -17.08 -5.36
C PRO A 49 -4.86 -15.96 -5.04
N ARG A 50 -5.00 -14.81 -5.69
CA ARG A 50 -4.42 -13.61 -5.12
C ARG A 50 -5.20 -13.44 -3.83
N ILE A 51 -4.72 -14.05 -2.77
CA ILE A 51 -4.94 -13.53 -1.44
C ILE A 51 -4.36 -12.13 -1.58
N THR A 52 -5.23 -11.13 -1.75
CA THR A 52 -4.88 -9.79 -1.33
C THR A 52 -4.70 -9.94 0.17
N GLN A 53 -3.52 -10.42 0.57
CA GLN A 53 -3.08 -10.35 1.95
C GLN A 53 -3.18 -8.86 2.25
N SER A 54 -4.13 -8.51 3.12
CA SER A 54 -4.11 -7.22 3.76
C SER A 54 -2.69 -7.03 4.29
N LYS A 55 -1.92 -6.14 3.66
CA LYS A 55 -0.53 -5.83 4.02
C LYS A 55 -0.41 -5.12 5.37
N ALA A 56 -1.52 -5.01 6.11
CA ALA A 56 -1.64 -4.26 7.34
C ALA A 56 -2.34 -5.14 8.38
N LEU A 57 -1.76 -5.19 9.57
CA LEU A 57 -2.30 -5.87 10.72
C LEU A 57 -2.96 -4.82 11.62
N TYR A 58 -4.19 -5.07 12.04
CA TYR A 58 -4.92 -4.20 12.95
C TYR A 58 -5.26 -4.95 14.22
N ILE A 59 -5.26 -4.23 15.34
CA ILE A 59 -5.78 -4.72 16.62
C ILE A 59 -6.96 -3.87 17.06
N PRO A 60 -8.09 -4.49 17.47
CA PRO A 60 -9.16 -3.77 18.13
C PRO A 60 -8.69 -3.35 19.53
N LEU A 61 -8.90 -2.09 19.88
CA LEU A 61 -8.67 -1.59 21.22
C LEU A 61 -9.68 -0.49 21.59
N THR A 62 -10.02 -0.42 22.87
CA THR A 62 -10.90 0.60 23.42
C THR A 62 -10.05 1.73 23.99
N VAL A 63 -10.22 2.95 23.47
CA VAL A 63 -9.60 4.15 24.02
C VAL A 63 -10.57 4.82 24.98
N ARG A 64 -10.17 4.91 26.26
CA ARG A 64 -10.97 5.55 27.30
C ARG A 64 -10.85 7.06 27.23
N GLY A 65 -11.99 7.74 27.11
CA GLY A 65 -12.06 9.20 27.11
C GLY A 65 -12.66 9.73 28.41
N VAL A 66 -12.70 11.06 28.56
CA VAL A 66 -13.23 11.69 29.77
C VAL A 66 -14.73 11.46 29.94
N HIS A 67 -15.48 11.43 28.84
CA HIS A 67 -16.95 11.30 28.87
C HIS A 67 -17.49 10.11 28.08
N LYS A 68 -16.63 9.43 27.32
CA LYS A 68 -17.01 8.29 26.48
C LYS A 68 -15.78 7.48 26.11
N ASP A 69 -16.00 6.19 25.92
CA ASP A 69 -15.02 5.27 25.38
C ASP A 69 -15.32 5.04 23.90
N ILE A 70 -14.28 4.76 23.11
CA ILE A 70 -14.42 4.46 21.67
C ILE A 70 -13.55 3.26 21.32
N ASP A 71 -14.17 2.28 20.68
CA ASP A 71 -13.45 1.18 20.03
C ASP A 71 -12.85 1.65 18.71
N ILE A 72 -11.56 1.35 18.52
CA ILE A 72 -10.83 1.65 17.31
C ILE A 72 -10.06 0.42 16.84
N GLU A 73 -9.78 0.37 15.53
CA GLU A 73 -8.76 -0.52 14.98
C GLU A 73 -7.44 0.25 14.88
N ALA A 74 -6.47 -0.11 15.70
CA ALA A 74 -5.13 0.47 15.65
C ALA A 74 -4.24 -0.35 14.72
N LEU A 75 -3.47 0.33 13.88
CA LEU A 75 -2.50 -0.30 13.00
C LEU A 75 -1.29 -0.79 13.82
N ILE A 76 -0.93 -2.06 13.67
CA ILE A 76 0.38 -2.55 14.10
C ILE A 76 1.36 -2.28 12.97
N ASP A 77 2.33 -1.43 13.25
CA ASP A 77 3.34 -1.03 12.28
C ASP A 77 4.72 -1.10 12.94
N SER A 78 5.52 -2.08 12.52
CA SER A 78 6.89 -2.27 13.00
C SER A 78 7.88 -1.27 12.37
N SER A 79 7.47 -0.51 11.37
CA SER A 79 8.31 0.46 10.66
C SER A 79 8.31 1.85 11.29
N VAL A 80 7.59 2.03 12.40
CA VAL A 80 7.50 3.32 13.09
C VAL A 80 8.20 3.27 14.44
N MET A 81 8.85 4.38 14.78
CA MET A 81 9.69 4.49 15.99
C MET A 81 8.90 4.38 17.30
N ALA A 82 7.61 4.73 17.30
CA ALA A 82 6.79 4.80 18.50
C ALA A 82 5.31 4.58 18.18
N THR A 83 4.49 4.51 19.23
CA THR A 83 3.03 4.51 19.11
C THR A 83 2.51 5.93 18.90
N TYR A 84 1.70 6.13 17.87
CA TYR A 84 1.12 7.44 17.56
C TYR A 84 -0.40 7.43 17.65
N ILE A 85 -0.97 8.53 18.15
CA ILE A 85 -2.41 8.75 18.20
C ILE A 85 -2.81 9.88 17.26
N ARG A 86 -3.91 9.71 16.51
CA ARG A 86 -4.40 10.77 15.61
C ARG A 86 -4.91 11.96 16.43
N PRO A 87 -4.51 13.22 16.12
CA PRO A 87 -4.94 14.40 16.88
C PRO A 87 -6.46 14.57 16.98
N ARG A 88 -7.20 14.17 15.93
CA ARG A 88 -8.67 14.20 15.94
C ARG A 88 -9.27 13.29 17.02
N LEU A 89 -8.64 12.15 17.30
CA LEU A 89 -9.11 11.23 18.34
C LEU A 89 -8.87 11.82 19.74
N VAL A 90 -7.69 12.41 19.95
CA VAL A 90 -7.34 13.14 21.19
C VAL A 90 -8.37 14.22 21.51
N ILE A 91 -8.72 15.05 20.53
CA ILE A 91 -9.74 16.11 20.68
C ILE A 91 -11.12 15.51 20.94
N LYS A 92 -11.52 14.49 20.17
CA LYS A 92 -12.85 13.85 20.27
C LYS A 92 -13.09 13.20 21.63
N LEU A 93 -12.05 12.65 22.25
CA LEU A 93 -12.09 11.98 23.56
C LEU A 93 -11.69 12.90 24.72
N ARG A 94 -11.27 14.14 24.42
CA ARG A 94 -10.74 15.11 25.39
C ARG A 94 -9.63 14.51 26.25
N LEU A 95 -8.72 13.76 25.64
CA LEU A 95 -7.61 13.13 26.36
C LEU A 95 -6.69 14.21 26.91
N SER A 96 -6.22 14.01 28.14
CA SER A 96 -5.20 14.88 28.72
C SER A 96 -3.89 14.73 27.95
N THR A 97 -3.28 15.86 27.60
CA THR A 97 -2.04 15.90 26.83
C THR A 97 -0.98 16.67 27.59
N THR A 98 0.27 16.22 27.52
CA THR A 98 1.41 16.95 28.06
C THR A 98 2.25 17.50 26.91
N PRO A 99 2.58 18.80 26.88
CA PRO A 99 3.45 19.36 25.86
C PRO A 99 4.86 18.77 25.99
N LEU A 100 5.49 18.49 24.85
CA LEU A 100 6.88 18.02 24.82
C LEU A 100 7.83 19.20 24.95
N ALA A 101 8.93 19.02 25.70
CA ALA A 101 9.96 20.04 25.86
C ALA A 101 10.57 20.49 24.52
N ARG A 102 10.65 19.58 23.55
CA ARG A 102 11.02 19.87 22.17
C ARG A 102 10.11 19.07 21.22
N PRO A 103 9.57 19.69 20.16
CA PRO A 103 8.81 18.96 19.14
C PRO A 103 9.65 17.86 18.49
N ILE A 104 9.06 16.70 18.24
CA ILE A 104 9.71 15.57 17.57
C ILE A 104 9.46 15.70 16.06
N PRO A 105 10.49 15.94 15.24
CA PRO A 105 10.34 15.89 13.79
C PRO A 105 10.03 14.47 13.34
N VAL A 106 9.04 14.33 12.45
CA VAL A 106 8.65 13.04 11.88
C VAL A 106 9.03 13.04 10.41
N PHE A 107 9.73 12.01 9.98
CA PHE A 107 10.10 11.77 8.59
C PHE A 107 9.41 10.51 8.09
N ASN A 108 9.08 10.49 6.80
CA ASN A 108 8.58 9.29 6.14
C ASN A 108 9.76 8.35 5.81
N VAL A 109 9.47 7.15 5.32
CA VAL A 109 10.49 6.15 4.94
C VAL A 109 11.44 6.65 3.84
N ASP A 110 11.01 7.61 3.03
CA ASP A 110 11.82 8.23 1.97
C ASP A 110 12.60 9.48 2.46
N ASP A 111 12.77 9.63 3.78
CA ASP A 111 13.42 10.75 4.47
C ASP A 111 12.76 12.12 4.25
N THR A 112 11.61 12.17 3.57
CA THR A 112 10.87 13.43 3.43
C THR A 112 10.17 13.80 4.73
N PRO A 113 10.09 15.10 5.08
CA PRO A 113 9.33 15.54 6.25
C PRO A 113 7.86 15.11 6.17
N ASN A 114 7.29 14.67 7.29
CA ASN A 114 5.89 14.31 7.33
C ASN A 114 5.00 15.53 7.07
N LYS A 115 4.05 15.41 6.13
CA LYS A 115 3.14 16.50 5.73
C LYS A 115 2.25 17.01 6.87
N LYS A 116 2.07 16.24 7.94
CA LYS A 116 1.30 16.65 9.13
C LYS A 116 2.14 17.40 10.16
N GLY A 117 3.44 17.60 9.90
CA GLY A 117 4.33 18.34 10.76
C GLY A 117 4.96 17.48 11.85
N THR A 118 5.30 18.12 12.97
CA THR A 118 5.99 17.52 14.11
C THR A 118 5.02 17.08 15.19
N ILE A 119 5.48 16.20 16.08
CA ILE A 119 4.73 15.82 17.27
C ILE A 119 5.11 16.76 18.40
N THR A 120 4.10 17.40 18.99
CA THR A 120 4.30 18.44 20.01
C THR A 120 3.78 18.06 21.39
N HIS A 121 2.96 17.01 21.48
CA HIS A 121 2.31 16.58 22.72
C HIS A 121 2.32 15.05 22.85
N SER A 122 2.35 14.56 24.08
CA SER A 122 2.11 13.16 24.43
C SER A 122 0.79 12.98 25.16
N VAL A 123 0.26 11.76 25.15
CA VAL A 123 -0.92 11.33 25.91
C VAL A 123 -0.52 10.12 26.74
N ALA A 124 -0.97 10.06 27.99
CA ALA A 124 -0.94 8.83 28.79
C ALA A 124 -2.26 8.08 28.56
N LEU A 125 -2.18 6.85 28.04
CA LEU A 125 -3.31 5.99 27.73
C LEU A 125 -3.37 4.80 28.70
#